data_AF-A0A537J8F1-F1
#
_entry.id   AF-A0A537J8F1-F1
#
_cell.length_a   1.000
_cell.length_b   1.000
_cell.length_c   1.000
_cell.angle_alpha   90.00
_cell.angle_beta   90.00
_cell.angle_gamma   90.00
#
_symmetry.space_group_name_H-M   'P 1'
#
loop_
_entity.id
_entity.type
_entity.pdbx_description
1 polymer ?
#
loop_
_entity_poly.entity_id
_entity_poly.type
_entity_poly.pdbx_seq_one_letter_code
_entity_poly.pdbx_strand_id
1 'polypeptide(L)'
;MIRIAGMRGAGRPGGPGPCSYPALHPRVAIVFEHAGSSLADLRVIYAMHQPFGLGIFPGMRYSARIVRDAAAHGLVPILHLPLEPRNPADLGPVTGIVWERMGEAEIARTVEDDLASVAGVVGVSNHAGSRATADRRVMTEVLRVVRSRGLWFEENRTTSASVASEVAAQLGIRTVLITTYLDDPPVGIDGKVRAL
;
A
#
# COMPACT_ATOMS: atom_id res chain seq x y z
N MET A 1 8.01 -5.06 7.45
CA MET A 1 7.50 -3.74 7.85
C MET A 1 6.02 -3.83 8.17
N ILE A 2 5.58 -3.30 9.31
CA ILE A 2 4.18 -3.38 9.78
C ILE A 2 3.60 -1.97 9.81
N ARG A 3 2.46 -1.75 9.15
CA ARG A 3 1.85 -0.42 8.96
C ARG A 3 0.43 -0.35 9.48
N ILE A 4 -0.03 0.84 9.88
CA ILE A 4 -1.42 1.08 10.28
C ILE A 4 -2.10 2.04 9.32
N ALA A 5 -3.32 1.72 8.89
CA ALA A 5 -4.17 2.59 8.10
C ALA A 5 -5.42 3.07 8.86
N GLY A 6 -5.76 4.35 8.72
CA GLY A 6 -6.95 4.99 9.29
C GLY A 6 -7.97 5.41 8.23
N MET A 7 -9.27 5.24 8.50
CA MET A 7 -10.35 5.77 7.66
C MET A 7 -10.81 7.13 8.22
N ARG A 8 -10.67 8.23 7.46
CA ARG A 8 -11.25 9.53 7.86
C ARG A 8 -12.73 9.58 7.49
N GLY A 9 -13.59 9.76 8.49
CA GLY A 9 -15.01 10.07 8.29
C GLY A 9 -15.21 11.56 7.95
N ALA A 10 -16.09 11.86 6.99
CA ALA A 10 -16.47 13.22 6.64
C ALA A 10 -17.57 13.72 7.61
N GLY A 11 -17.30 14.81 8.33
CA GLY A 11 -18.28 15.46 9.23
C GLY A 11 -18.99 16.63 8.54
N ARG A 12 -20.31 16.77 8.80
CA ARG A 12 -21.15 17.95 8.49
C ARG A 12 -21.68 18.56 9.81
N PRO A 13 -21.97 19.88 9.89
CA PRO A 13 -22.43 20.52 11.12
C PRO A 13 -23.96 20.69 11.19
N GLY A 14 -24.55 20.51 12.39
CA GLY A 14 -25.84 21.11 12.76
C GLY A 14 -26.74 20.38 13.78
N GLY A 15 -26.73 20.83 15.05
CA GLY A 15 -27.88 20.94 15.98
C GLY A 15 -28.43 19.69 16.71
N PRO A 16 -29.03 19.82 17.93
CA PRO A 16 -28.84 18.84 18.99
C PRO A 16 -30.08 17.96 19.29
N GLY A 17 -29.86 16.64 19.27
CA GLY A 17 -30.53 15.69 20.17
C GLY A 17 -29.43 14.81 20.79
N PRO A 18 -29.65 14.16 21.95
CA PRO A 18 -28.75 13.11 22.41
C PRO A 18 -28.95 11.90 21.48
N CYS A 19 -28.46 12.01 20.26
CA CYS A 19 -28.21 10.89 19.39
C CYS A 19 -27.06 10.14 20.06
N SER A 20 -27.39 9.02 20.72
CA SER A 20 -26.39 7.99 20.97
C SER A 20 -25.90 7.53 19.60
N TYR A 21 -24.86 8.18 19.09
CA TYR A 21 -24.07 7.61 18.02
C TYR A 21 -23.66 6.23 18.54
N PRO A 22 -23.93 5.13 17.81
CA PRO A 22 -23.33 3.85 18.18
C PRO A 22 -21.85 4.13 18.33
N ALA A 23 -21.29 3.80 19.50
CA ALA A 23 -19.89 4.04 19.77
C ALA A 23 -19.12 3.40 18.62
N LEU A 24 -18.59 4.23 17.71
CA LEU A 24 -17.81 3.75 16.59
C LEU A 24 -16.58 3.14 17.24
N HIS A 25 -16.55 1.80 17.31
CA HIS A 25 -15.38 1.10 17.80
C HIS A 25 -14.20 1.55 16.94
N PRO A 26 -13.10 2.03 17.56
CA PRO A 26 -11.92 2.41 16.80
C PRO A 26 -11.48 1.22 15.96
N ARG A 27 -11.24 1.46 14.67
CA ARG A 27 -10.82 0.43 13.71
C ARG A 27 -9.38 0.67 13.33
N VAL A 28 -8.60 -0.40 13.31
CA VAL A 28 -7.22 -0.43 12.85
C VAL A 28 -7.10 -1.45 11.72
N ALA A 29 -6.36 -1.12 10.68
CA ALA A 29 -5.92 -2.08 9.66
C ALA A 29 -4.40 -2.19 9.74
N ILE A 30 -3.88 -3.41 9.78
CA ILE A 30 -2.45 -3.68 9.85
C ILE A 30 -1.98 -4.33 8.54
N VAL A 31 -0.90 -3.81 7.96
CA VAL A 31 -0.32 -4.29 6.70
C VAL A 31 1.12 -4.72 6.91
N PHE A 32 1.44 -5.96 6.53
CA PHE A 32 2.80 -6.49 6.45
C PHE A 32 3.35 -6.27 5.05
N GLU A 33 4.51 -5.63 4.93
CA GLU A 33 5.11 -5.24 3.66
C GLU A 33 6.36 -6.06 3.35
N HIS A 34 6.81 -5.98 2.10
CA HIS A 34 8.03 -6.59 1.55
C HIS A 34 7.99 -8.11 1.42
N ALA A 35 6.80 -8.71 1.28
CA ALA A 35 6.69 -10.13 0.96
C ALA A 35 7.16 -10.41 -0.49
N GLY A 36 7.65 -11.61 -0.75
CA GLY A 36 8.03 -12.04 -2.10
C GLY A 36 9.18 -13.04 -2.15
N SER A 37 10.19 -12.87 -1.28
CA SER A 37 11.47 -13.61 -1.37
C SER A 37 11.59 -14.81 -0.45
N SER A 38 10.78 -14.89 0.62
CA SER A 38 10.82 -15.96 1.61
C SER A 38 9.41 -16.39 2.03
N LEU A 39 9.13 -17.68 1.94
CA LEU A 39 7.92 -18.27 2.53
C LEU A 39 8.07 -18.50 4.05
N ALA A 40 9.30 -18.63 4.54
CA ALA A 40 9.55 -18.87 5.96
C ALA A 40 9.12 -17.67 6.81
N ASP A 41 9.36 -16.46 6.31
CA ASP A 41 9.05 -15.19 6.97
C ASP A 41 7.54 -15.01 7.18
N LEU A 42 6.72 -15.64 6.31
CA LEU A 42 5.28 -15.54 6.35
C LEU A 42 4.61 -16.59 7.24
N ARG A 43 5.34 -17.60 7.73
CA ARG A 43 4.77 -18.69 8.54
C ARG A 43 4.02 -18.17 9.77
N VAL A 44 4.63 -17.22 10.49
CA VAL A 44 4.02 -16.61 11.68
C VAL A 44 2.81 -15.77 11.29
N ILE A 45 2.87 -15.06 10.16
CA ILE A 45 1.76 -14.23 9.67
C ILE A 45 0.55 -15.09 9.31
N TYR A 46 0.76 -16.18 8.58
CA TYR A 46 -0.30 -17.14 8.24
C TYR A 46 -0.92 -17.81 9.47
N ALA A 47 -0.13 -18.06 10.52
CA ALA A 47 -0.61 -18.68 11.75
C ALA A 47 -1.48 -17.76 12.62
N MET A 48 -1.47 -16.44 12.40
CA MET A 48 -2.26 -15.50 13.20
C MET A 48 -3.76 -15.55 12.90
N HIS A 49 -4.17 -16.02 11.70
CA HIS A 49 -5.59 -16.09 11.28
C HIS A 49 -6.34 -14.76 11.47
N GLN A 50 -5.68 -13.64 11.19
CA GLN A 50 -6.26 -12.29 11.25
C GLN A 50 -6.27 -11.66 9.85
N PRO A 51 -7.21 -10.74 9.55
CA PRO A 51 -7.36 -10.15 8.22
C PRO A 51 -6.34 -9.03 7.96
N PHE A 52 -5.05 -9.36 8.03
CA PHE A 52 -3.98 -8.39 7.76
C PHE A 52 -3.80 -8.17 6.25
N GLY A 53 -3.40 -6.95 5.89
CA GLY A 53 -2.86 -6.67 4.57
C GLY A 53 -1.49 -7.31 4.40
N LEU A 54 -1.19 -7.73 3.18
CA LEU A 54 0.12 -8.24 2.80
C LEU A 54 0.56 -7.59 1.49
N GLY A 55 1.52 -6.67 1.59
CA GLY A 55 2.20 -6.05 0.47
C GLY A 55 3.26 -6.97 -0.11
N ILE A 56 3.09 -7.32 -1.38
CA ILE A 56 3.85 -8.33 -2.10
C ILE A 56 4.58 -7.65 -3.24
N PHE A 57 5.90 -7.73 -3.25
CA PHE A 57 6.70 -7.25 -4.37
C PHE A 57 6.39 -8.05 -5.64
N PRO A 58 6.30 -7.40 -6.81
CA PRO A 58 6.14 -8.09 -8.08
C PRO A 58 7.43 -8.83 -8.45
N GLY A 59 7.28 -9.88 -9.27
CA GLY A 59 8.41 -10.58 -9.90
C GLY A 59 9.37 -11.34 -8.96
N MET A 60 9.07 -11.46 -7.66
CA MET A 60 9.92 -12.21 -6.73
C MET A 60 9.70 -13.72 -6.84
N ARG A 61 10.69 -14.48 -6.35
CA ARG A 61 10.73 -15.95 -6.38
C ARG A 61 9.41 -16.61 -5.95
N TYR A 62 8.71 -16.03 -4.96
CA TYR A 62 7.48 -16.59 -4.43
C TYR A 62 6.25 -15.70 -4.58
N SER A 63 6.31 -14.56 -5.29
CA SER A 63 5.20 -13.59 -5.36
C SER A 63 3.86 -14.22 -5.72
N ALA A 64 3.78 -14.93 -6.85
CA ALA A 64 2.55 -15.57 -7.30
C ALA A 64 2.03 -16.64 -6.33
N ARG A 65 2.93 -17.35 -5.63
CA ARG A 65 2.54 -18.31 -4.58
C ARG A 65 1.99 -17.59 -3.36
N ILE A 66 2.67 -16.54 -2.91
CA ILE A 66 2.29 -15.76 -1.74
C ILE A 66 0.90 -15.13 -1.92
N VAL A 67 0.56 -14.65 -3.13
CA VAL A 67 -0.81 -14.14 -3.40
C VAL A 67 -1.86 -15.22 -3.19
N ARG A 68 -1.63 -16.45 -3.69
CA ARG A 68 -2.56 -17.57 -3.50
C ARG A 68 -2.67 -17.98 -2.03
N ASP A 69 -1.53 -18.10 -1.35
CA ASP A 69 -1.47 -18.49 0.05
C ASP A 69 -2.12 -17.42 0.94
N ALA A 70 -1.91 -16.12 0.65
CA ALA A 70 -2.51 -15.00 1.36
C ALA A 70 -4.04 -15.09 1.38
N ALA A 71 -4.67 -15.29 0.22
CA ALA A 71 -6.13 -15.43 0.13
C ALA A 71 -6.64 -16.65 0.92
N ALA A 72 -5.94 -17.79 0.85
CA ALA A 72 -6.29 -19.00 1.59
C ALA A 72 -6.18 -18.83 3.12
N HIS A 73 -5.29 -17.95 3.58
CA HIS A 73 -5.09 -17.62 4.99
C HIS A 73 -5.89 -16.39 5.47
N GLY A 74 -6.80 -15.87 4.65
CA GLY A 74 -7.66 -14.73 5.02
C GLY A 74 -6.94 -13.38 5.05
N LEU A 75 -5.74 -13.29 4.47
CA LEU A 75 -5.01 -12.04 4.29
C LEU A 75 -5.51 -11.26 3.07
N VAL A 76 -5.23 -9.96 3.04
CA VAL A 76 -5.57 -9.05 1.94
C VAL A 76 -4.33 -8.81 1.08
N PRO A 77 -4.17 -9.47 -0.08
CA PRO A 77 -3.00 -9.31 -0.93
C PRO A 77 -3.00 -7.96 -1.66
N ILE A 78 -1.87 -7.25 -1.59
CA ILE A 78 -1.67 -5.92 -2.14
C ILE A 78 -0.40 -5.95 -2.98
N LEU A 79 -0.43 -5.42 -4.21
CA LEU A 79 0.81 -5.21 -4.97
C LEU A 79 1.63 -4.13 -4.26
N HIS A 80 2.87 -4.43 -3.89
CA HIS A 80 3.81 -3.45 -3.37
C HIS A 80 4.68 -2.93 -4.50
N LEU A 81 4.17 -1.92 -5.21
CA LEU A 81 4.70 -1.43 -6.49
C LEU A 81 6.00 -0.62 -6.27
N PRO A 82 7.14 -1.04 -6.83
CA PRO A 82 8.39 -0.30 -6.75
C PRO A 82 8.34 0.99 -7.57
N LEU A 83 8.56 2.12 -6.91
CA LEU A 83 8.58 3.43 -7.53
C LEU A 83 9.92 4.13 -7.28
N GLU A 84 10.41 4.92 -8.24
CA GLU A 84 11.71 5.60 -8.13
C GLU A 84 11.79 6.51 -6.88
N PRO A 85 12.77 6.29 -6.00
CA PRO A 85 13.08 7.20 -4.90
C PRO A 85 14.10 8.27 -5.31
N ARG A 86 14.23 9.30 -4.47
CA ARG A 86 15.35 10.24 -4.54
C ARG A 86 16.68 9.60 -4.11
N ASN A 87 16.64 8.74 -3.10
CA ASN A 87 17.79 7.98 -2.63
C ASN A 87 17.67 6.52 -3.12
N PRO A 88 18.56 6.04 -4.02
CA PRO A 88 18.50 4.68 -4.54
C PRO A 88 18.57 3.59 -3.47
N ALA A 89 19.17 3.87 -2.30
CA ALA A 89 19.24 2.91 -1.20
C ALA A 89 17.85 2.52 -0.65
N ASP A 90 16.82 3.35 -0.86
CA ASP A 90 15.46 3.11 -0.37
C ASP A 90 14.73 2.00 -1.16
N LEU A 91 15.22 1.61 -2.34
CA LEU A 91 14.59 0.58 -3.18
C LEU A 91 14.80 -0.84 -2.64
N GLY A 92 15.98 -1.14 -2.09
CA GLY A 92 16.38 -2.53 -1.85
C GLY A 92 16.39 -3.39 -3.12
N PRO A 93 16.42 -4.73 -2.98
CA PRO A 93 16.45 -5.65 -4.12
C PRO A 93 15.04 -5.86 -4.70
N VAL A 94 14.66 -5.02 -5.66
CA VAL A 94 13.34 -5.06 -6.33
C VAL A 94 13.46 -5.05 -7.86
N THR A 95 12.39 -5.48 -8.53
CA THR A 95 12.25 -5.41 -10.00
C THR A 95 10.98 -4.62 -10.35
N GLY A 96 10.71 -4.35 -11.63
CA GLY A 96 9.46 -3.64 -12.01
C GLY A 96 9.42 -2.16 -11.59
N ILE A 97 10.59 -1.53 -11.39
CA ILE A 97 10.62 -0.14 -10.90
C ILE A 97 10.04 0.81 -11.94
N VAL A 98 9.02 1.57 -11.56
CA VAL A 98 8.52 2.69 -12.35
C VAL A 98 9.41 3.91 -12.12
N TRP A 99 10.12 4.32 -13.17
CA TRP A 99 11.00 5.48 -13.16
C TRP A 99 10.31 6.74 -13.68
N GLU A 100 10.69 7.89 -13.11
CA GLU A 100 10.27 9.22 -13.56
C GLU A 100 10.60 9.45 -15.04
N ARG A 101 11.71 8.90 -15.53
CA ARG A 101 12.13 9.03 -16.94
C ARG A 101 11.30 8.22 -17.94
N MET A 102 10.47 7.28 -17.47
CA MET A 102 9.69 6.40 -18.36
C MET A 102 8.59 7.18 -19.07
N GLY A 103 8.33 6.84 -20.34
CA GLY A 103 7.18 7.33 -21.08
C GLY A 103 5.88 6.71 -20.58
N GLU A 104 4.73 7.33 -20.88
CA GLU A 104 3.41 6.89 -20.37
C GLU A 104 3.10 5.42 -20.69
N ALA A 105 3.35 4.98 -21.93
CA ALA A 105 3.14 3.60 -22.35
C ALA A 105 4.08 2.60 -21.65
N GLU A 106 5.30 3.02 -21.28
CA GLU A 106 6.27 2.20 -20.56
C GLU A 106 5.87 2.07 -19.08
N ILE A 107 5.38 3.16 -18.47
CA ILE A 107 4.82 3.14 -17.12
C ILE A 107 3.63 2.18 -17.07
N ALA A 108 2.66 2.36 -17.97
CA ALA A 108 1.48 1.52 -17.99
C ALA A 108 1.84 0.04 -18.16
N ARG A 109 2.75 -0.29 -19.09
CA ARG A 109 3.22 -1.66 -19.30
C ARG A 109 3.89 -2.24 -18.07
N THR A 110 4.79 -1.50 -17.43
CA THR A 110 5.48 -1.94 -16.21
C THR A 110 4.48 -2.29 -15.11
N VAL A 111 3.49 -1.42 -14.87
CA VAL A 111 2.46 -1.66 -13.84
C VAL A 111 1.57 -2.85 -14.21
N GLU A 112 1.21 -3.03 -15.48
CA GLU A 112 0.42 -4.18 -15.95
C GLU A 112 1.18 -5.50 -15.81
N ASP A 113 2.47 -5.52 -16.15
CA ASP A 113 3.34 -6.69 -16.00
C ASP A 113 3.53 -7.06 -14.52
N ASP A 114 3.73 -6.05 -13.66
CA ASP A 114 3.83 -6.23 -12.21
C ASP A 114 2.54 -6.82 -11.65
N LEU A 115 1.37 -6.28 -12.02
CA LEU A 115 0.06 -6.81 -11.62
C LEU A 115 -0.16 -8.24 -12.11
N ALA A 116 0.29 -8.59 -13.32
CA ALA A 116 0.20 -9.94 -13.84
C ALA A 116 1.05 -10.93 -13.02
N SER A 117 2.21 -10.50 -12.51
CA SER A 117 3.08 -11.33 -11.67
C SER A 117 2.49 -11.65 -10.29
N VAL A 118 1.51 -10.86 -9.84
CA VAL A 118 0.78 -11.01 -8.58
C VAL A 118 -0.74 -11.09 -8.80
N ALA A 119 -1.17 -11.83 -9.81
CA ALA A 119 -2.60 -12.00 -10.13
C ALA A 119 -3.41 -12.44 -8.89
N GLY A 120 -4.40 -11.63 -8.51
CA GLY A 120 -5.24 -11.84 -7.32
C GLY A 120 -5.09 -10.77 -6.23
N VAL A 121 -4.16 -9.82 -6.36
CA VAL A 121 -4.12 -8.62 -5.50
C VAL A 121 -5.40 -7.81 -5.63
N VAL A 122 -5.81 -7.16 -4.54
CA VAL A 122 -7.03 -6.34 -4.48
C VAL A 122 -6.75 -4.85 -4.36
N GLY A 123 -5.48 -4.47 -4.16
CA GLY A 123 -5.02 -3.10 -4.08
C GLY A 123 -3.56 -2.96 -4.53
N VAL A 124 -3.12 -1.72 -4.65
CA VAL A 124 -1.73 -1.36 -4.97
C VAL A 124 -1.22 -0.39 -3.92
N SER A 125 -0.03 -0.61 -3.41
CA SER A 125 0.71 0.28 -2.51
C SER A 125 1.98 0.75 -3.18
N ASN A 126 2.52 1.90 -2.75
CA ASN A 126 3.83 2.33 -3.22
C ASN A 126 4.96 1.85 -2.31
N HIS A 127 6.02 1.32 -2.92
CA HIS A 127 7.33 1.09 -2.29
C HIS A 127 8.28 2.21 -2.67
N ALA A 128 8.99 2.76 -1.68
CA ALA A 128 9.87 3.92 -1.84
C ALA A 128 9.16 5.08 -2.57
N GLY A 129 9.59 5.45 -3.78
CA GLY A 129 8.80 6.34 -4.63
C GLY A 129 8.91 7.84 -4.36
N SER A 130 9.81 8.29 -3.47
CA SER A 130 9.91 9.72 -3.09
C SER A 130 10.20 10.69 -4.25
N ARG A 131 10.57 10.18 -5.43
CA ARG A 131 10.66 10.94 -6.67
C ARG A 131 9.43 10.73 -7.56
N ALA A 132 9.11 9.49 -7.89
CA ALA A 132 7.98 9.14 -8.75
C ALA A 132 6.62 9.62 -8.20
N THR A 133 6.37 9.54 -6.89
CA THR A 133 5.10 9.99 -6.30
C THR A 133 4.94 11.50 -6.28
N ALA A 134 6.03 12.26 -6.46
CA ALA A 134 6.00 13.71 -6.58
C ALA A 134 5.77 14.18 -8.03
N ASP A 135 5.84 13.27 -9.01
CA ASP A 135 5.56 13.56 -10.41
C ASP A 135 4.10 13.23 -10.76
N ARG A 136 3.35 14.25 -11.19
CA ARG A 136 1.94 14.12 -11.54
C ARG A 136 1.71 13.26 -12.78
N ARG A 137 2.57 13.34 -13.79
CA ARG A 137 2.45 12.53 -15.01
C ARG A 137 2.65 11.06 -14.68
N VAL A 138 3.69 10.73 -13.91
CA VAL A 138 3.96 9.36 -13.47
C VAL A 138 2.79 8.81 -12.68
N MET A 139 2.34 9.53 -11.65
CA MET A 139 1.24 9.04 -10.82
C MET A 139 -0.10 8.96 -11.55
N THR A 140 -0.34 9.83 -12.54
CA THR A 140 -1.55 9.74 -13.39
C THR A 140 -1.56 8.43 -14.16
N GLU A 141 -0.44 8.05 -14.78
CA GLU A 141 -0.37 6.79 -15.55
C GLU A 141 -0.42 5.55 -14.67
N VAL A 142 0.32 5.53 -13.55
CA VAL A 142 0.24 4.44 -12.58
C VAL A 142 -1.21 4.24 -12.11
N LEU A 143 -1.87 5.33 -11.70
CA LEU A 143 -3.21 5.25 -11.12
C LEU A 143 -4.31 5.01 -12.17
N ARG A 144 -4.09 5.34 -13.44
CA ARG A 144 -4.97 4.93 -14.54
C ARG A 144 -5.05 3.41 -14.67
N VAL A 145 -3.91 2.72 -14.55
CA VAL A 145 -3.86 1.24 -14.54
C VAL A 145 -4.54 0.69 -13.28
N VAL A 146 -4.25 1.26 -12.10
CA VAL A 146 -4.91 0.86 -10.85
C VAL A 146 -6.45 0.97 -10.98
N ARG A 147 -6.93 2.09 -11.55
CA ARG A 147 -8.36 2.32 -11.79
C ARG A 147 -8.95 1.33 -12.79
N SER A 148 -8.28 1.08 -13.93
CA SER A 148 -8.80 0.18 -14.97
C SER A 148 -8.98 -1.25 -14.47
N ARG A 149 -8.16 -1.65 -13.49
CA ARG A 149 -8.22 -2.94 -12.81
C ARG A 149 -9.20 -2.99 -11.62
N GLY A 150 -9.85 -1.87 -11.29
CA GLY A 150 -10.80 -1.79 -10.18
C GLY A 150 -10.15 -1.90 -8.80
N LEU A 151 -8.85 -1.61 -8.69
CA LEU A 151 -8.07 -1.73 -7.46
C LEU A 151 -8.14 -0.43 -6.63
N TRP A 152 -7.94 -0.54 -5.32
CA TRP A 152 -7.72 0.61 -4.45
C TRP A 152 -6.23 0.91 -4.32
N PHE A 153 -5.89 2.12 -3.86
CA PHE A 153 -4.52 2.58 -3.72
C PHE A 153 -4.14 2.84 -2.25
N GLU A 154 -2.99 2.35 -1.82
CA GLU A 154 -2.39 2.62 -0.52
C GLU A 154 -1.22 3.58 -0.69
N GLU A 155 -1.28 4.73 -0.02
CA GLU A 155 -0.17 5.66 0.00
C GLU A 155 0.54 5.63 1.35
N ASN A 156 1.85 5.39 1.29
CA ASN A 156 2.74 5.38 2.46
C ASN A 156 3.42 6.75 2.75
N ARG A 157 3.16 7.73 1.87
CA ARG A 157 3.66 9.11 1.86
C ARG A 157 5.14 9.21 2.21
N THR A 158 6.01 8.57 1.42
CA THR A 158 7.47 8.67 1.54
C THR A 158 8.03 10.08 1.32
N THR A 159 7.24 11.02 0.80
CA THR A 159 7.60 12.43 0.67
C THR A 159 6.40 13.33 0.87
N SER A 160 6.61 14.51 1.48
CA SER A 160 5.58 15.56 1.59
C SER A 160 5.18 16.16 0.24
N ALA A 161 6.01 15.99 -0.79
CA ALA A 161 5.75 16.44 -2.16
C ALA A 161 4.86 15.46 -2.96
N SER A 162 4.40 14.37 -2.36
CA SER A 162 3.62 13.35 -3.05
C SER A 162 2.28 13.92 -3.54
N VAL A 163 1.99 13.70 -4.82
CA VAL A 163 0.70 14.05 -5.46
C VAL A 163 -0.23 12.83 -5.59
N ALA A 164 0.20 11.66 -5.11
CA ALA A 164 -0.49 10.38 -5.33
C ALA A 164 -1.94 10.38 -4.84
N SER A 165 -2.20 10.79 -3.58
CA SER A 165 -3.57 10.94 -3.05
C SER A 165 -4.44 11.89 -3.86
N GLU A 166 -3.88 13.01 -4.32
CA GLU A 166 -4.64 14.02 -5.07
C GLU A 166 -5.06 13.48 -6.44
N VAL A 167 -4.13 12.83 -7.14
CA VAL A 167 -4.39 12.19 -8.44
C VAL A 167 -5.37 11.02 -8.27
N ALA A 168 -5.22 10.20 -7.21
CA ALA A 168 -6.14 9.11 -6.93
C ALA A 168 -7.57 9.61 -6.69
N ALA A 169 -7.72 10.71 -5.94
CA ALA A 169 -9.01 11.35 -5.73
C ALA A 169 -9.63 11.89 -7.03
N GLN A 170 -8.82 12.53 -7.89
CA GLN A 170 -9.27 13.02 -9.22
C GLN A 170 -9.75 11.88 -10.13
N LEU A 171 -9.14 10.70 -10.02
CA LEU A 171 -9.50 9.50 -10.77
C LEU A 171 -10.62 8.68 -10.12
N GLY A 172 -11.13 9.09 -8.96
CA GLY A 172 -12.18 8.38 -8.22
C GLY A 172 -11.73 7.05 -7.61
N ILE A 173 -10.43 6.90 -7.33
CA ILE A 173 -9.85 5.70 -6.73
C ILE A 173 -9.97 5.80 -5.21
N ARG A 174 -10.36 4.70 -4.56
CA ARG A 174 -10.35 4.62 -3.10
C ARG A 174 -8.90 4.62 -2.61
N THR A 175 -8.55 5.58 -1.77
CA THR A 175 -7.22 5.68 -1.19
C THR A 175 -7.22 5.32 0.29
N VAL A 176 -6.18 4.60 0.72
CA VAL A 176 -5.87 4.29 2.10
C VAL A 176 -4.54 4.95 2.44
N LEU A 177 -4.47 5.65 3.57
CA LEU A 177 -3.24 6.29 4.03
C LEU A 177 -2.64 5.53 5.20
N ILE A 178 -1.35 5.22 5.09
CA ILE A 178 -0.57 4.72 6.22
C ILE A 178 -0.29 5.88 7.16
N THR A 179 -0.66 5.69 8.42
CA THR A 179 -0.52 6.71 9.46
C THR A 179 0.73 6.50 10.30
N THR A 180 1.19 5.26 10.45
CA THR A 180 2.40 4.94 11.20
C THR A 180 3.06 3.65 10.72
N TYR A 181 4.37 3.55 10.94
CA TYR A 181 5.18 2.36 10.76
C TYR A 181 5.52 1.84 12.15
N LEU A 182 5.20 0.58 12.47
CA LEU A 182 5.45 0.04 13.81
C LEU A 182 6.92 -0.31 14.04
N ASP A 183 7.67 -0.62 12.98
CA ASP A 183 9.03 -1.15 13.05
C ASP A 183 10.14 -0.17 12.66
N ASP A 184 9.83 1.12 12.41
CA ASP A 184 10.90 2.12 12.24
C ASP A 184 11.61 2.45 13.57
N PRO A 185 12.95 2.57 13.59
CA PRO A 185 13.71 3.10 14.73
C PRO A 185 13.56 4.63 14.82
N PRO A 186 13.79 5.27 15.99
CA PRO A 186 14.52 4.77 17.16
C PRO A 186 13.64 4.18 18.28
N VAL A 187 12.32 4.18 18.12
CA VAL A 187 11.40 3.71 19.17
C VAL A 187 11.03 2.26 18.93
N GLY A 188 11.23 1.41 19.95
CA GLY A 188 10.75 0.03 19.90
C GLY A 188 9.23 -0.02 19.67
N ILE A 189 8.77 -1.11 19.04
CA ILE A 189 7.34 -1.33 18.68
C ILE A 189 6.41 -0.99 19.85
N ASP A 190 6.75 -1.40 21.08
CA ASP A 190 5.97 -1.14 22.30
C ASP A 190 5.70 0.35 22.56
N GLY A 191 6.67 1.22 22.28
CA GLY A 191 6.53 2.66 22.46
C GLY A 191 5.49 3.25 21.51
N LYS A 192 5.48 2.78 20.26
CA LYS A 192 4.52 3.21 19.24
C LYS A 192 3.13 2.67 19.49
N VAL A 193 3.01 1.40 19.86
CA VAL A 193 1.71 0.80 20.15
C VAL A 193 1.01 1.52 21.30
N ARG A 194 1.74 1.97 22.33
CA ARG A 194 1.19 2.78 23.42
C ARG A 194 0.75 4.20 23.02
N ALA A 195 1.24 4.70 21.89
CA ALA A 195 0.96 6.06 21.42
C ALA A 195 -0.24 6.15 20.46
N LEU A 196 -0.81 5.00 20.07
CA LEU A 196 -2.00 4.88 19.21
C LEU A 196 -3.28 4.95 20.04
#